data_AF-A0A662FY81-F1
#
_entry.id   AF-A0A662FY81-F1
#
_cell.length_a   1.000
_cell.length_b   1.000
_cell.length_c   1.000
_cell.angle_alpha   90.00
_cell.angle_beta   90.00
_cell.angle_gamma   90.00
#
_symmetry.space_group_name_H-M   'P 1'
#
loop_
_entity.id
_entity.type
_entity.pdbx_description
1 polymer ?
#
loop_
_entity_poly.entity_id
_entity_poly.type
_entity_poly.pdbx_seq_one_letter_code
_entity_poly.pdbx_strand_id
1 'polypeptide(L)'
;MADALSFFKPVLVKVNPLSYRSVTAKLYSILLQEKGKEVFIDLTDMPPVMASAVTVVAMMFENVKLYGVQPEQRGDFIPDPDTPEFEDFVERKDSLVAAGTYVVERPGIPIELISDEKEEKILLTLYDKNGSARSISQLIEWLGENPKDPVTKASYSRLIAGMEEKGLVRRLREGRSRAVMLTDLGASLAEAMVKKEVGKPYYALPKKPLVLPKL
;
A
#
# COMPACT_ATOMS: atom_id res chain seq x y z
N MET A 1 25.04 1.40 11.86
CA MET A 1 23.65 0.95 12.14
C MET A 1 23.53 0.17 13.45
N ALA A 2 24.42 -0.80 13.73
CA ALA A 2 24.46 -1.51 15.01
C ALA A 2 24.55 -0.59 16.25
N ASP A 3 25.37 0.47 16.19
CA ASP A 3 25.48 1.45 17.29
C ASP A 3 24.26 2.37 17.44
N ALA A 4 23.52 2.61 16.35
CA ALA A 4 22.29 3.41 16.40
C ALA A 4 21.11 2.59 16.95
N LEU A 5 21.09 1.28 16.66
CA LEU A 5 20.07 0.36 17.16
C LEU A 5 20.32 -0.02 18.63
N SER A 6 21.58 -0.11 19.08
CA SER A 6 21.91 -0.44 20.47
C SER A 6 21.35 0.59 21.48
N PHE A 7 21.23 1.86 21.08
CA PHE A 7 20.53 2.91 21.85
C PHE A 7 19.08 2.52 22.19
N PHE A 8 18.39 1.85 21.27
CA PHE A 8 16.99 1.45 21.44
C PHE A 8 16.81 0.14 22.23
N LYS A 9 17.91 -0.51 22.67
CA LYS A 9 17.89 -1.80 23.40
C LYS A 9 16.98 -2.83 22.70
N PRO A 10 17.34 -3.24 21.47
CA PRO A 10 16.46 -4.06 20.65
C PRO A 10 16.23 -5.42 21.28
N VAL A 11 14.98 -5.89 21.26
CA VAL A 11 14.63 -7.24 21.69
C VAL A 11 14.76 -8.16 20.47
N LEU A 12 15.77 -9.02 20.48
CA LEU A 12 15.98 -9.99 19.41
C LEU A 12 15.01 -11.15 19.54
N VAL A 13 14.28 -11.43 18.46
CA VAL A 13 13.30 -12.50 18.40
C VAL A 13 13.73 -13.53 17.36
N LYS A 14 13.91 -14.78 17.78
CA LYS A 14 14.21 -15.88 16.86
C LYS A 14 12.97 -16.25 16.05
N VAL A 15 13.14 -16.34 14.74
CA VAL A 15 12.11 -16.74 13.78
C VAL A 15 12.76 -17.49 12.61
N ASN A 16 12.05 -18.43 12.00
CA ASN A 16 12.46 -18.99 10.71
C ASN A 16 11.79 -18.17 9.58
N PRO A 17 12.54 -17.33 8.84
CA PRO A 17 11.96 -16.42 7.83
C PRO A 17 11.42 -17.15 6.60
N LEU A 18 11.80 -18.43 6.40
CA LEU A 18 11.31 -19.26 5.30
C LEU A 18 10.12 -20.13 5.70
N SER A 19 9.60 -19.99 6.93
CA SER A 19 8.43 -20.71 7.42
C SER A 19 7.29 -19.75 7.69
N TYR A 20 6.27 -19.79 6.82
CA TYR A 20 5.04 -19.00 6.98
C TYR A 20 4.46 -19.13 8.40
N ARG A 21 4.30 -20.36 8.90
CA ARG A 21 3.81 -20.63 10.26
C ARG A 21 4.68 -20.00 11.35
N SER A 22 6.01 -20.08 11.23
CA SER A 22 6.94 -19.52 12.21
C SER A 22 6.81 -18.00 12.30
N VAL A 23 6.78 -17.33 11.15
CA VAL A 23 6.63 -15.87 11.05
C VAL A 23 5.25 -15.44 11.58
N THR A 24 4.18 -16.06 11.08
CA THR A 24 2.80 -15.73 11.46
C THR A 24 2.58 -15.86 12.96
N ALA A 25 2.95 -17.01 13.55
CA ALA A 25 2.75 -17.24 14.98
C ALA A 25 3.53 -16.24 15.84
N LYS A 26 4.77 -15.92 15.43
CA LYS A 26 5.62 -15.01 16.19
C LYS A 26 5.13 -13.57 16.10
N LEU A 27 4.89 -13.09 14.88
CA LEU A 27 4.45 -11.71 14.65
C LEU A 27 3.07 -11.47 15.28
N TYR A 28 2.12 -12.40 15.11
CA TYR A 28 0.80 -12.29 15.73
C TYR A 28 0.89 -12.14 17.25
N SER A 29 1.74 -12.95 17.91
CA SER A 29 1.98 -12.84 19.35
C SER A 29 2.58 -11.49 19.76
N ILE A 30 3.46 -10.92 18.94
CA ILE A 30 4.05 -9.60 19.22
C ILE A 30 2.97 -8.52 19.09
N LEU A 31 2.20 -8.53 18.00
CA LEU A 31 1.17 -7.52 17.77
C LEU A 31 0.02 -7.57 18.79
N LEU A 32 -0.29 -8.74 19.33
CA LEU A 32 -1.21 -8.86 20.47
C LEU A 32 -0.69 -8.12 21.73
N GLN A 33 0.61 -8.15 21.99
CA GLN A 33 1.23 -7.47 23.13
C GLN A 33 1.34 -5.96 22.88
N GLU A 34 1.53 -5.57 21.63
CA GLU A 34 1.63 -4.17 21.19
C GLU A 34 0.26 -3.56 20.85
N LYS A 35 -0.84 -4.22 21.22
CA LYS A 35 -2.20 -3.73 20.97
C LYS A 35 -2.39 -2.35 21.61
N GLY A 36 -2.88 -1.39 20.81
CA GLY A 36 -3.11 -0.01 21.24
C GLY A 36 -1.91 0.93 21.06
N LYS A 37 -0.77 0.44 20.55
CA LYS A 37 0.36 1.27 20.12
C LYS A 37 0.40 1.36 18.60
N GLU A 38 0.98 2.42 18.05
CA GLU A 38 1.25 2.44 16.62
C GLU A 38 2.50 1.58 16.33
N VAL A 39 2.37 0.62 15.42
CA VAL A 39 3.44 -0.33 15.09
C VAL A 39 3.86 -0.13 13.63
N PHE A 40 5.16 0.04 13.40
CA PHE A 40 5.76 0.13 12.09
C PHE A 40 6.58 -1.12 11.81
N ILE A 41 6.36 -1.76 10.65
CA ILE A 41 7.08 -2.95 10.22
C ILE A 41 7.83 -2.64 8.93
N ASP A 42 9.15 -2.79 8.98
CA ASP A 42 10.04 -2.66 7.82
C ASP A 42 10.07 -3.96 7.01
N LEU A 43 9.68 -3.88 5.74
CA LEU A 43 9.69 -5.00 4.81
C LEU A 43 10.94 -5.06 3.91
N THR A 44 11.85 -4.09 4.01
CA THR A 44 12.93 -3.85 3.04
C THR A 44 13.73 -5.10 2.68
N ASP A 45 14.15 -5.87 3.69
CA ASP A 45 15.04 -7.03 3.52
C ASP A 45 14.35 -8.37 3.84
N MET A 46 13.01 -8.43 3.77
CA MET A 46 12.29 -9.66 4.06
C MET A 46 12.25 -10.61 2.85
N PRO A 47 12.56 -11.91 3.02
CA PRO A 47 12.29 -12.91 1.98
C PRO A 47 10.79 -12.95 1.61
N PRO A 48 10.43 -13.37 0.39
CA PRO A 48 9.03 -13.35 -0.07
C PRO A 48 8.03 -14.05 0.86
N VAL A 49 8.41 -15.21 1.45
CA VAL A 49 7.57 -15.95 2.40
C VAL A 49 7.28 -15.10 3.66
N MET A 50 8.31 -14.43 4.17
CA MET A 50 8.18 -13.57 5.36
C MET A 50 7.34 -12.34 5.05
N ALA A 51 7.64 -11.62 3.96
CA ALA A 51 6.87 -10.43 3.55
C ALA A 51 5.38 -10.76 3.34
N SER A 52 5.08 -11.91 2.74
CA SER A 52 3.69 -12.39 2.55
C SER A 52 3.00 -12.66 3.89
N ALA A 53 3.67 -13.38 4.80
CA ALA A 53 3.14 -13.67 6.13
C ALA A 53 2.90 -12.39 6.95
N VAL A 54 3.87 -11.47 6.94
CA VAL A 54 3.77 -10.16 7.60
C VAL A 54 2.60 -9.36 7.05
N THR A 55 2.43 -9.31 5.74
CA THR A 55 1.33 -8.58 5.10
C THR A 55 -0.04 -9.13 5.55
N VAL A 56 -0.19 -10.45 5.55
CA VAL A 56 -1.44 -11.10 6.00
C VAL A 56 -1.74 -10.79 7.46
N VAL A 57 -0.74 -10.92 8.33
CA VAL A 57 -0.91 -10.64 9.76
C VAL A 57 -1.20 -9.16 9.99
N ALA A 58 -0.51 -8.26 9.31
CA ALA A 58 -0.72 -6.81 9.45
C ALA A 58 -2.16 -6.40 9.15
N MET A 59 -2.80 -6.99 8.13
CA MET A 59 -4.21 -6.74 7.82
C MET A 59 -5.19 -7.13 8.94
N MET A 60 -4.76 -7.93 9.91
CA MET A 60 -5.59 -8.33 11.07
C MET A 60 -5.56 -7.30 12.21
N PHE A 61 -4.74 -6.24 12.10
CA PHE A 61 -4.55 -5.24 13.14
C PHE A 61 -4.68 -3.82 12.56
N GLU A 62 -5.52 -3.00 13.19
CA GLU A 62 -5.83 -1.62 12.75
C GLU A 62 -4.64 -0.64 12.88
N ASN A 63 -3.69 -0.95 13.75
CA ASN A 63 -2.62 -0.07 14.22
C ASN A 63 -1.24 -0.39 13.61
N VAL A 64 -1.20 -1.16 12.52
CA VAL A 64 0.05 -1.62 11.90
C VAL A 64 0.28 -0.93 10.56
N LYS A 65 1.48 -0.37 10.38
CA LYS A 65 1.93 0.26 9.15
C LYS A 65 3.11 -0.51 8.57
N LEU A 66 2.98 -0.91 7.32
CA LEU A 66 4.05 -1.53 6.56
C LEU A 66 4.81 -0.45 5.79
N TYR A 67 6.14 -0.50 5.80
CA TYR A 67 6.97 0.34 4.95
C TYR A 67 8.11 -0.47 4.35
N GLY A 68 8.64 0.00 3.24
CA GLY A 68 9.84 -0.54 2.64
C GLY A 68 10.65 0.60 2.06
N VAL A 69 11.97 0.48 2.16
CA VAL A 69 12.91 1.46 1.61
C VAL A 69 13.41 0.91 0.29
N GLN A 70 13.11 1.61 -0.80
CA GLN A 70 13.79 1.36 -2.07
C GLN A 70 15.07 2.18 -2.10
N PRO A 71 16.25 1.58 -2.25
CA PRO A 71 17.49 2.33 -2.40
C PRO A 71 17.43 3.15 -3.71
N GLU A 72 17.93 4.40 -3.69
CA GLU A 72 17.94 5.29 -4.86
C GLU A 72 18.69 4.69 -6.06
N GLN A 73 19.63 3.79 -5.80
CA GLN A 73 20.23 2.90 -6.77
C GLN A 73 19.81 1.48 -6.43
N ARG A 74 19.11 0.80 -7.35
CA ARG A 74 18.86 -0.65 -7.24
C ARG A 74 20.22 -1.35 -7.12
N GLY A 75 20.47 -1.99 -5.99
CA GLY A 75 21.71 -2.70 -5.69
C GLY A 75 21.94 -3.97 -6.51
N ASP A 76 20.96 -4.39 -7.32
CA ASP A 76 21.18 -5.44 -8.31
C ASP A 76 21.71 -4.78 -9.58
N PHE A 77 23.02 -4.86 -9.78
CA PHE A 77 23.66 -4.61 -11.06
C PHE A 77 23.04 -5.57 -12.09
N ILE A 78 22.03 -5.11 -12.82
CA ILE A 78 21.62 -5.74 -14.07
C ILE A 78 22.72 -5.36 -15.05
N PRO A 79 23.55 -6.31 -15.51
CA PRO A 79 24.61 -6.02 -16.47
C PRO A 79 23.99 -5.49 -17.76
N ASP A 80 24.78 -4.77 -18.55
CA ASP A 80 24.32 -4.26 -19.84
C ASP A 80 23.87 -5.45 -20.73
N PRO A 81 22.67 -5.43 -21.33
CA PRO A 81 22.16 -6.52 -22.16
C PRO A 81 23.11 -7.00 -23.27
N ASP A 82 24.01 -6.14 -23.73
CA ASP A 82 24.97 -6.46 -24.79
C ASP A 82 26.30 -7.06 -24.26
N THR A 83 26.35 -7.45 -22.98
CA THR A 83 27.55 -7.98 -22.32
C THR A 83 27.42 -9.46 -21.92
N PRO A 84 28.52 -10.25 -21.97
CA PRO A 84 28.52 -11.64 -21.50
C PRO A 84 28.06 -11.79 -20.04
N GLU A 85 28.31 -10.79 -19.20
CA GLU A 85 27.87 -10.76 -17.81
C GLU A 85 26.34 -10.79 -17.69
N PHE A 86 25.61 -10.25 -18.68
CA PHE A 86 24.15 -10.32 -18.74
C PHE A 86 23.66 -11.73 -19.07
N GLU A 87 24.33 -12.43 -19.99
CA GLU A 87 24.03 -13.85 -20.28
C GLU A 87 24.25 -14.71 -19.02
N ASP A 88 25.38 -14.52 -18.32
CA ASP A 88 25.66 -15.20 -17.05
C ASP A 88 24.66 -14.84 -15.93
N PHE A 89 24.16 -13.61 -15.93
CA PHE A 89 23.13 -13.17 -14.99
C PHE A 89 21.77 -13.82 -15.31
N VAL A 90 21.39 -13.88 -16.58
CA VAL A 90 20.17 -14.55 -17.05
C VAL A 90 20.25 -16.05 -16.80
N GLU A 91 21.37 -16.71 -17.12
CA GLU A 91 21.56 -18.14 -16.83
C GLU A 91 21.51 -18.42 -15.34
N ARG A 92 22.10 -17.59 -14.47
CA ARG A 92 21.96 -17.72 -13.02
C ARG A 92 20.52 -17.56 -12.54
N LYS A 93 19.78 -16.61 -13.12
CA LYS A 93 18.37 -16.36 -12.78
C LYS A 93 17.44 -17.46 -13.29
N ASP A 94 17.67 -17.96 -14.49
CA ASP A 94 16.87 -18.98 -15.15
C ASP A 94 17.23 -20.40 -14.66
N SER A 95 18.46 -20.58 -14.15
CA SER A 95 18.91 -21.79 -13.44
C SER A 95 18.44 -21.87 -11.99
N LEU A 96 17.74 -20.83 -11.49
CA LEU A 96 16.94 -20.96 -10.27
C LEU A 96 15.78 -21.91 -10.56
N VAL A 97 16.04 -23.21 -10.42
CA VAL A 97 15.03 -24.25 -10.41
C VAL A 97 13.96 -23.83 -9.42
N ALA A 98 12.70 -23.75 -9.87
CA ALA A 98 11.57 -23.34 -9.04
C ALA A 98 11.60 -24.11 -7.71
N ALA A 99 12.04 -23.43 -6.65
CA ALA A 99 12.27 -24.01 -5.34
C ALA A 99 10.91 -24.17 -4.61
N GLY A 100 10.04 -25.03 -5.15
CA GLY A 100 8.70 -25.25 -4.64
C GLY A 100 7.78 -24.03 -4.76
N THR A 101 6.51 -24.27 -5.03
CA THR A 101 5.48 -23.25 -4.79
C THR A 101 5.10 -23.29 -3.32
N TYR A 102 4.88 -22.13 -2.71
CA TYR A 102 4.27 -22.04 -1.37
C TYR A 102 2.93 -21.35 -1.49
N VAL A 103 1.96 -21.82 -0.70
CA VAL A 103 0.65 -21.20 -0.61
C VAL A 103 0.64 -20.26 0.59
N VAL A 104 0.23 -19.02 0.36
CA VAL A 104 0.00 -18.04 1.42
C VAL A 104 -1.40 -18.26 1.96
N GLU A 105 -1.51 -18.68 3.22
CA GLU A 105 -2.79 -18.69 3.91
C GLU A 105 -3.25 -17.24 4.16
N ARG A 106 -4.54 -16.98 4.01
CA ARG A 106 -5.16 -15.67 4.29
C ARG A 106 -6.54 -15.88 4.91
N PRO A 107 -7.09 -14.88 5.63
CA PRO A 107 -8.50 -14.89 6.00
C PRO A 107 -9.39 -15.22 4.80
N GLY A 108 -10.32 -16.16 4.99
CA GLY A 108 -11.28 -16.58 3.95
C GLY A 108 -12.37 -15.53 3.68
N ILE A 109 -12.48 -14.51 4.52
CA ILE A 109 -13.45 -13.42 4.39
C ILE A 109 -12.77 -12.29 3.59
N PRO A 110 -13.39 -11.80 2.49
CA PRO A 110 -12.85 -10.67 1.75
C PRO A 110 -12.92 -9.38 2.58
N ILE A 111 -11.92 -8.52 2.43
CA ILE A 111 -11.97 -7.15 2.95
C ILE A 111 -12.65 -6.29 1.88
N GLU A 112 -13.89 -5.89 2.13
CA GLU A 112 -14.62 -4.98 1.25
C GLU A 112 -14.25 -3.53 1.61
N LEU A 113 -13.43 -2.90 0.77
CA LEU A 113 -13.00 -1.51 1.00
C LEU A 113 -14.04 -0.49 0.51
N ILE A 114 -14.74 -0.79 -0.58
CA ILE A 114 -15.73 0.11 -1.18
C ILE A 114 -17.07 -0.58 -1.08
N SER A 115 -17.94 -0.04 -0.23
CA SER A 115 -19.20 -0.68 0.17
C SER A 115 -20.42 0.16 -0.15
N ASP A 116 -20.21 1.37 -0.69
CA ASP A 116 -21.26 2.36 -0.97
C ASP A 116 -21.00 2.99 -2.35
N GLU A 117 -22.04 3.07 -3.19
CA GLU A 117 -21.99 3.72 -4.51
C GLU A 117 -21.49 5.17 -4.41
N LYS A 118 -21.77 5.84 -3.29
CA LYS A 118 -21.30 7.21 -3.02
C LYS A 118 -19.80 7.26 -2.75
N GLU A 119 -19.21 6.25 -2.10
CA GLU A 119 -17.75 6.13 -1.96
C GLU A 119 -17.08 5.93 -3.33
N GLU A 120 -17.65 5.06 -4.17
CA GLU A 120 -17.17 4.84 -5.54
C GLU A 120 -17.20 6.14 -6.36
N LYS A 121 -18.32 6.88 -6.33
CA LYS A 121 -18.43 8.18 -7.02
C LYS A 121 -17.40 9.19 -6.52
N ILE A 122 -17.13 9.25 -5.21
CA ILE A 122 -16.10 10.13 -4.65
C ILE A 122 -14.72 9.74 -5.17
N LEU A 123 -14.36 8.46 -5.15
CA LEU A 123 -13.06 7.99 -5.65
C LEU A 123 -12.85 8.35 -7.11
N LEU A 124 -13.83 8.04 -7.96
CA LEU A 124 -13.78 8.33 -9.38
C LEU A 124 -13.71 9.84 -9.66
N THR A 125 -14.48 10.64 -8.91
CA THR A 125 -14.47 12.10 -9.04
C THR A 125 -13.12 12.68 -8.64
N LEU A 126 -12.55 12.23 -7.52
CA LEU A 126 -11.20 12.67 -7.11
C LEU A 126 -10.18 12.29 -8.17
N TYR A 127 -10.24 11.06 -8.69
CA TYR A 127 -9.31 10.58 -9.72
C TYR A 127 -9.38 11.42 -10.99
N ASP A 128 -10.59 11.69 -11.51
CA ASP A 128 -10.82 12.59 -12.65
C ASP A 128 -10.30 14.02 -12.40
N LYS A 129 -10.32 14.47 -11.15
CA LYS A 129 -9.86 15.81 -10.73
C LYS A 129 -8.42 15.83 -10.20
N ASN A 130 -7.55 14.96 -10.73
CA ASN A 130 -6.12 14.88 -10.36
C ASN A 130 -5.85 14.50 -8.90
N GLY A 131 -6.71 13.66 -8.32
CA GLY A 131 -6.53 13.01 -7.03
C GLY A 131 -6.77 13.88 -5.80
N SER A 132 -7.26 15.12 -5.91
CA SER A 132 -7.50 15.97 -4.73
C SER A 132 -8.60 16.99 -4.88
N ALA A 133 -9.28 17.27 -3.76
CA ALA A 133 -10.18 18.39 -3.57
C ALA A 133 -9.66 19.29 -2.44
N ARG A 134 -9.79 20.61 -2.58
CA ARG A 134 -9.37 21.61 -1.58
C ARG A 134 -10.25 21.58 -0.32
N SER A 135 -11.47 21.07 -0.44
CA SER A 135 -12.42 20.92 0.67
C SER A 135 -13.49 19.88 0.37
N ILE A 136 -14.17 19.42 1.42
CA ILE A 136 -15.40 18.62 1.30
C ILE A 136 -16.48 19.37 0.51
N SER A 137 -16.59 20.70 0.67
CA SER A 137 -17.56 21.50 -0.09
C SER A 137 -17.31 21.46 -1.59
N GLN A 138 -16.05 21.51 -2.02
CA GLN A 138 -15.70 21.38 -3.44
C GLN A 138 -16.05 19.98 -3.98
N LEU A 139 -15.81 18.94 -3.19
CA LEU A 139 -16.21 17.56 -3.53
C LEU A 139 -17.72 17.45 -3.74
N ILE A 140 -18.51 18.03 -2.82
CA ILE A 140 -19.97 18.06 -2.91
C ILE A 140 -20.44 18.78 -4.19
N GLU A 141 -19.81 19.92 -4.54
CA GLU A 141 -20.11 20.67 -5.77
C GLU A 141 -19.81 19.84 -7.03
N TRP A 142 -18.68 19.13 -7.09
CA TRP A 142 -18.35 18.27 -8.23
C TRP A 142 -19.32 17.11 -8.41
N LEU A 143 -19.91 16.64 -7.32
CA LEU A 143 -20.93 15.59 -7.32
C LEU A 143 -22.35 16.14 -7.55
N GLY A 144 -22.49 17.45 -7.81
CA GLY A 144 -23.76 18.08 -8.14
C GLY A 144 -24.72 18.27 -6.96
N GLU A 145 -24.22 18.18 -5.73
CA GLU A 145 -24.99 18.36 -4.49
C GLU A 145 -24.78 19.76 -3.89
N ASN A 146 -25.62 20.15 -2.91
CA ASN A 146 -25.54 21.47 -2.29
C ASN A 146 -24.55 21.50 -1.10
N PRO A 147 -23.37 22.17 -1.20
CA PRO A 147 -22.39 22.23 -0.12
C PRO A 147 -22.81 23.11 1.06
N LYS A 148 -23.85 23.94 0.88
CA LYS A 148 -24.40 24.81 1.94
C LYS A 148 -25.45 24.11 2.79
N ASP A 149 -25.97 22.97 2.33
CA ASP A 149 -26.87 22.15 3.14
C ASP A 149 -26.07 21.47 4.29
N PRO A 150 -26.39 21.77 5.56
CA PRO A 150 -25.70 21.16 6.70
C PRO A 150 -25.82 19.64 6.73
N VAL A 151 -26.93 19.08 6.24
CA VAL A 151 -27.17 17.62 6.27
C VAL A 151 -26.27 16.92 5.26
N THR A 152 -26.25 17.38 4.00
CA THR A 152 -25.30 16.91 2.98
C THR A 152 -23.86 17.02 3.49
N LYS A 153 -23.46 18.17 4.04
CA LYS A 153 -22.08 18.37 4.51
C LYS A 153 -21.69 17.41 5.63
N ALA A 154 -22.60 17.15 6.58
CA ALA A 154 -22.37 16.19 7.66
C ALA A 154 -22.26 14.75 7.14
N SER A 155 -23.12 14.37 6.18
CA SER A 155 -23.06 13.07 5.51
C SER A 155 -21.71 12.84 4.83
N TYR A 156 -21.28 13.77 3.98
CA TYR A 156 -19.97 13.68 3.32
C TYR A 156 -18.80 13.68 4.31
N SER A 157 -18.88 14.45 5.40
CA SER A 157 -17.82 14.43 6.41
C SER A 157 -17.66 13.07 7.09
N ARG A 158 -18.77 12.34 7.31
CA ARG A 158 -18.74 10.97 7.84
C ARG A 158 -18.22 9.99 6.80
N LEU A 159 -18.68 10.13 5.54
CA LEU A 159 -18.25 9.28 4.44
C LEU A 159 -16.73 9.38 4.20
N ILE A 160 -16.19 10.60 4.11
CA ILE A 160 -14.74 10.82 3.97
C ILE A 160 -13.96 10.31 5.19
N ALA A 161 -14.53 10.37 6.39
CA ALA A 161 -13.87 9.78 7.57
C ALA A 161 -13.77 8.26 7.45
N GLY A 162 -14.85 7.57 7.04
CA GLY A 162 -14.83 6.13 6.81
C GLY A 162 -13.87 5.73 5.68
N MET A 163 -13.84 6.50 4.59
CA MET A 163 -12.87 6.28 3.50
C MET A 163 -11.42 6.49 3.93
N GLU A 164 -11.17 7.41 4.87
CA GLU A 164 -9.83 7.62 5.44
C GLU A 164 -9.41 6.46 6.35
N GLU A 165 -10.32 5.94 7.17
CA GLU A 165 -10.10 4.74 7.99
C GLU A 165 -9.80 3.50 7.13
N LYS A 166 -10.46 3.38 5.97
CA LYS A 166 -10.20 2.34 4.96
C LYS A 166 -8.88 2.54 4.20
N GLY A 167 -8.18 3.65 4.42
CA GLY A 167 -6.93 3.99 3.72
C GLY A 167 -7.10 4.42 2.27
N LEU A 168 -8.31 4.78 1.84
CA LEU A 168 -8.61 5.18 0.45
C LEU A 168 -8.32 6.65 0.18
N VAL A 169 -8.49 7.49 1.20
CA VAL A 169 -8.21 8.93 1.15
C VAL A 169 -7.43 9.37 2.38
N ARG A 170 -6.82 10.56 2.30
CA ARG A 170 -6.24 11.26 3.44
C ARG A 170 -6.76 12.68 3.52
N ARG A 171 -6.98 13.20 4.72
CA ARG A 171 -7.37 14.59 4.96
C ARG A 171 -6.15 15.42 5.37
N LEU A 172 -5.87 16.47 4.61
CA LEU A 172 -4.86 17.47 4.99
C LEU A 172 -5.52 18.54 5.85
N ARG A 173 -4.98 18.75 7.06
CA ARG A 173 -5.45 19.77 8.00
C ARG A 173 -4.35 20.75 8.36
N GLU A 174 -3.77 21.40 7.36
CA GLU A 174 -2.71 22.40 7.56
C GLU A 174 -3.26 23.82 7.50
N GLY A 175 -3.16 24.55 8.62
CA GLY A 175 -3.66 25.91 8.73
C GLY A 175 -5.13 26.03 8.36
N ARG A 176 -5.43 26.75 7.25
CA ARG A 176 -6.77 26.91 6.68
C ARG A 176 -7.13 25.83 5.63
N SER A 177 -6.17 25.03 5.18
CA SER A 177 -6.40 23.96 4.20
C SER A 177 -7.18 22.81 4.83
N ARG A 178 -8.18 22.31 4.12
CA ARG A 178 -9.02 21.17 4.52
C ARG A 178 -9.18 20.21 3.34
N ALA A 179 -8.07 19.90 2.69
CA ALA A 179 -8.06 19.11 1.48
C ALA A 179 -8.37 17.64 1.76
N VAL A 180 -8.96 16.99 0.76
CA VAL A 180 -9.19 15.54 0.70
C VAL A 180 -8.41 15.04 -0.51
N MET A 181 -7.55 14.04 -0.31
CA MET A 181 -6.67 13.53 -1.35
C MET A 181 -6.77 12.01 -1.42
N LEU A 182 -6.66 11.43 -2.62
CA LEU A 182 -6.46 10.00 -2.77
C LEU A 182 -5.14 9.57 -2.11
N THR A 183 -5.14 8.38 -1.54
CA THR A 183 -3.90 7.62 -1.28
C THR A 183 -3.49 6.85 -2.53
N ASP A 184 -2.31 6.25 -2.54
CA ASP A 184 -1.90 5.36 -3.63
C ASP A 184 -2.85 4.17 -3.79
N LEU A 185 -3.37 3.63 -2.68
CA LEU A 185 -4.40 2.58 -2.69
C LEU A 185 -5.69 3.09 -3.35
N GLY A 186 -6.21 4.25 -2.91
CA GLY A 186 -7.43 4.82 -3.47
C GLY A 186 -7.31 5.16 -4.96
N ALA A 187 -6.17 5.72 -5.37
CA ALA A 187 -5.88 6.01 -6.77
C ALA A 187 -5.79 4.74 -7.61
N SER A 188 -5.11 3.71 -7.12
CA SER A 188 -4.97 2.41 -7.81
C SER A 188 -6.33 1.74 -8.03
N LEU A 189 -7.22 1.78 -7.03
CA LEU A 189 -8.57 1.23 -7.15
C LEU A 189 -9.43 2.03 -8.13
N ALA A 190 -9.40 3.36 -8.06
CA ALA A 190 -10.12 4.22 -8.99
C ALA A 190 -9.63 4.01 -10.44
N GLU A 191 -8.31 3.94 -10.64
CA GLU A 191 -7.70 3.64 -11.93
C GLU A 191 -8.18 2.29 -12.49
N ALA A 192 -8.19 1.24 -11.65
CA ALA A 192 -8.67 -0.09 -12.05
C ALA A 192 -10.16 -0.08 -12.44
N MET A 193 -11.00 0.72 -11.76
CA MET A 193 -12.41 0.88 -12.09
C MET A 193 -12.65 1.59 -13.42
N VAL A 194 -11.79 2.56 -13.77
CA VAL A 194 -11.84 3.25 -15.07
C VAL A 194 -11.34 2.32 -16.18
N LYS A 195 -10.24 1.59 -15.93
CA LYS A 195 -9.61 0.67 -16.87
C LYS A 195 -10.30 -0.70 -16.97
N LYS A 196 -11.62 -0.80 -16.81
CA LYS A 196 -12.42 -2.05 -16.91
C LYS A 196 -12.30 -2.83 -18.25
N GLU A 197 -11.31 -2.52 -19.08
CA GLU A 197 -10.87 -3.31 -20.23
C GLU A 197 -9.92 -4.44 -19.78
N VAL A 198 -10.47 -5.64 -19.66
CA VAL A 198 -9.68 -6.88 -19.68
C VAL A 198 -9.11 -7.06 -21.09
N GLY A 199 -7.80 -6.97 -21.25
CA GLY A 199 -7.12 -7.53 -22.43
C GLY A 199 -5.92 -6.77 -22.96
N LYS A 200 -4.73 -7.05 -22.42
CA LYS A 200 -3.53 -7.49 -23.16
C LYS A 200 -2.47 -7.93 -22.15
N PRO A 201 -1.77 -9.06 -22.35
CA PRO A 201 -0.73 -9.52 -21.45
C PRO A 201 0.35 -8.44 -21.28
N TYR A 202 0.79 -8.30 -20.03
CA TYR A 202 1.70 -7.27 -19.52
C TYR A 202 3.14 -7.50 -20.02
N TYR A 203 3.36 -7.48 -21.33
CA TYR A 203 4.68 -7.32 -21.95
C TYR A 203 4.64 -6.13 -22.91
N ALA A 204 4.32 -4.96 -22.38
CA ALA A 204 4.64 -3.68 -22.99
C ALA A 204 4.79 -2.65 -21.86
N LEU A 205 5.98 -2.58 -21.27
CA LEU A 205 6.33 -1.53 -20.32
C LEU A 205 6.11 -0.15 -20.97
N PRO A 206 5.50 0.83 -20.28
CA PRO A 206 5.40 2.19 -20.79
C PRO A 206 6.79 2.81 -20.91
N LYS A 207 7.07 3.44 -22.07
CA LYS A 207 8.38 4.03 -22.41
C LYS A 207 8.80 5.26 -21.58
N LYS A 208 8.02 5.71 -20.58
CA LYS A 208 8.44 6.77 -19.65
C LYS A 208 7.82 6.59 -18.26
N PRO A 209 8.59 6.80 -17.18
CA PRO A 209 8.05 6.83 -15.83
C PRO A 209 7.18 8.06 -15.59
N LEU A 210 6.10 7.88 -14.81
CA LEU A 210 5.34 8.97 -14.20
C LEU A 210 6.26 9.77 -13.26
N VAL A 211 6.33 11.08 -13.48
CA VAL A 211 7.05 12.01 -12.60
C VAL A 211 6.07 12.49 -11.54
N LEU A 212 6.24 12.02 -10.31
CA LEU A 212 5.54 12.57 -9.15
C LEU A 212 6.19 13.90 -8.73
N PRO A 213 5.41 14.89 -8.29
CA PRO A 213 5.95 16.14 -7.77
C PRO A 213 6.74 15.88 -6.48
N LYS A 214 7.91 16.52 -6.39
CA LYS A 214 8.79 16.44 -5.22
C LYS A 214 8.17 17.19 -4.04
N LEU A 215 8.35 16.62 -2.84
CA LEU A 215 8.04 17.21 -1.54
C LEU A 215 8.86 18.49 -1.30
#